data_AF-A0A432HN68-F1
#
_entry.id   AF-A0A432HN68-F1
#
_cell.length_a   1.000
_cell.length_b   1.000
_cell.length_c   1.000
_cell.angle_alpha   90.00
_cell.angle_beta   90.00
_cell.angle_gamma   90.00
#
_symmetry.space_group_name_H-M   'P 1'
#
loop_
_entity.id
_entity.type
_entity.pdbx_description
1 polymer ?
#
loop_
_entity_poly.entity_id
_entity_poly.type
_entity_poly.pdbx_seq_one_letter_code
_entity_poly.pdbx_strand_id
1 'polypeptide(L)'
;MAKYPLRIEDLDQKEMARLVGDMFHRILAHYAFWFNEVRHQLGTEKAMTILSAASRRSVGVQIDRIGKLLGFEVKDGLPAALWGLPRKDLLDIMRSLGLNWLANDGVWFQAVEFNHGMNDAKRCNDSCWAQLSPFEAAEIRQFLDLSDRPGLAGLKQALNYRIYSRVNTQSIVDEGPDSFVFRMNVCRVQATRLRKGLDDYPCKSAGLVEYTYFAGSIDPRITTECVSCPPDAHPEEWFCAWRFTLRETK
;
A
#
# COMPACT_ATOMS: atom_id res chain seq x y z
N MET A 1 7.77 36.77 21.06
CA MET A 1 6.34 36.78 20.66
C MET A 1 6.02 35.44 20.03
N ALA A 2 4.85 34.86 20.33
CA ALA A 2 4.42 33.62 19.68
C ALA A 2 4.24 33.85 18.18
N LYS A 3 4.67 32.89 17.35
CA LYS A 3 4.57 32.98 15.89
C LYS A 3 3.11 32.94 15.39
N TYR A 4 2.19 32.45 16.19
CA TYR A 4 0.77 32.29 15.87
C TYR A 4 -0.11 32.90 16.97
N PRO A 5 -1.35 33.33 16.63
CA PRO A 5 -2.31 33.82 17.60
C PRO A 5 -2.79 32.73 18.56
N LEU A 6 -3.42 33.14 19.66
CA LEU A 6 -3.94 32.23 20.69
C LEU A 6 -5.20 31.47 20.25
N ARG A 7 -6.04 32.07 19.40
CA ARG A 7 -7.29 31.46 18.90
C ARG A 7 -7.18 31.17 17.41
N ILE A 8 -7.87 30.12 16.97
CA ILE A 8 -7.88 29.70 15.56
C ILE A 8 -8.59 30.76 14.70
N GLU A 9 -9.61 31.41 15.24
CA GLU A 9 -10.40 32.45 14.57
C GLU A 9 -9.59 33.71 14.25
N ASP A 10 -8.44 33.87 14.89
CA ASP A 10 -7.53 35.00 14.67
C ASP A 10 -6.45 34.68 13.62
N LEU A 11 -6.42 33.46 13.06
CA LEU A 11 -5.52 33.08 11.97
C LEU A 11 -5.92 33.78 10.68
N ASP A 12 -4.94 34.03 9.80
CA ASP A 12 -5.25 34.48 8.46
C ASP A 12 -5.82 33.35 7.58
N GLN A 13 -6.35 33.72 6.41
CA GLN A 13 -6.95 32.77 5.47
C GLN A 13 -5.99 31.62 5.06
N LYS A 14 -4.71 31.91 4.85
CA LYS A 14 -3.71 30.92 4.42
C LYS A 14 -3.35 29.98 5.57
N GLU A 15 -3.26 30.50 6.78
CA GLU A 15 -3.02 29.73 8.00
C GLU A 15 -4.20 28.80 8.31
N MET A 16 -5.43 29.29 8.21
CA MET A 16 -6.64 28.46 8.34
C MET A 16 -6.67 27.33 7.30
N ALA A 17 -6.38 27.65 6.03
CA ALA A 17 -6.35 26.63 4.97
C ALA A 17 -5.27 25.54 5.22
N ARG A 18 -4.10 25.94 5.72
CA ARG A 18 -3.05 24.99 6.13
C ARG A 18 -3.50 24.12 7.30
N LEU A 19 -4.16 24.71 8.29
CA LEU A 19 -4.65 23.98 9.45
C LEU A 19 -5.69 22.92 9.06
N VAL A 20 -6.55 23.19 8.07
CA VAL A 20 -7.48 22.17 7.53
C VAL A 20 -6.74 20.95 7.00
N GLY A 21 -5.68 21.16 6.20
CA GLY A 21 -4.85 20.06 5.69
C GLY A 21 -4.15 19.29 6.80
N ASP A 22 -3.63 19.99 7.81
CA ASP A 22 -3.01 19.37 8.99
C ASP A 22 -4.01 18.56 9.82
N MET A 23 -5.24 19.04 9.99
CA MET A 23 -6.31 18.27 10.65
C MET A 23 -6.65 16.99 9.88
N PHE A 24 -6.68 17.02 8.55
CA PHE A 24 -6.86 15.82 7.73
C PHE A 24 -5.71 14.83 7.93
N HIS A 25 -4.47 15.31 7.96
CA HIS A 25 -3.31 14.46 8.27
C HIS A 25 -3.43 13.79 9.65
N ARG A 26 -3.84 14.53 10.68
CA ARG A 26 -4.05 13.97 12.03
C ARG A 26 -5.12 12.88 12.05
N ILE A 27 -6.17 12.97 11.22
CA ILE A 27 -7.17 11.91 11.08
C ILE A 27 -6.53 10.64 10.51
N LEU A 28 -5.71 10.76 9.45
CA LEU A 28 -5.02 9.61 8.85
C LEU A 28 -4.04 8.95 9.84
N ALA A 29 -3.28 9.76 10.58
CA ALA A 29 -2.38 9.25 11.62
C ALA A 29 -3.15 8.54 12.74
N HIS A 30 -4.22 9.15 13.24
CA HIS A 30 -5.06 8.57 14.28
C HIS A 30 -5.74 7.27 13.83
N TYR A 31 -6.17 7.19 12.56
CA TYR A 31 -6.68 5.94 11.98
C TYR A 31 -5.63 4.83 12.02
N ALA A 32 -4.40 5.13 11.61
CA ALA A 32 -3.29 4.16 11.67
C ALA A 32 -2.97 3.76 13.12
N PHE A 33 -2.97 4.70 14.07
CA PHE A 33 -2.75 4.40 15.49
C PHE A 33 -3.85 3.50 16.07
N TRP A 34 -5.12 3.76 15.77
CA TRP A 34 -6.22 2.88 16.19
C TRP A 34 -6.01 1.45 15.72
N PHE A 35 -5.70 1.27 14.43
CA PHE A 35 -5.46 -0.06 13.90
C PHE A 35 -4.26 -0.73 14.57
N ASN A 36 -3.16 0.02 14.78
CA ASN A 36 -1.98 -0.51 15.44
C ASN A 36 -2.25 -0.92 16.89
N GLU A 37 -2.98 -0.13 17.66
CA GLU A 37 -3.34 -0.45 19.04
C GLU A 37 -4.31 -1.62 19.12
N VAL A 38 -5.32 -1.70 18.25
CA VAL A 38 -6.21 -2.86 18.19
C VAL A 38 -5.42 -4.14 17.92
N ARG A 39 -4.44 -4.08 17.00
CA ARG A 39 -3.54 -5.21 16.74
C ARG A 39 -2.65 -5.54 17.93
N HIS A 40 -2.09 -4.54 18.60
CA HIS A 40 -1.24 -4.75 19.77
C HIS A 40 -2.01 -5.38 20.94
N GLN A 41 -3.22 -4.89 21.21
CA GLN A 41 -4.02 -5.30 22.37
C GLN A 41 -4.81 -6.59 22.14
N LEU A 42 -5.35 -6.80 20.92
CA LEU A 42 -6.28 -7.90 20.62
C LEU A 42 -5.67 -8.98 19.71
N GLY A 43 -4.46 -8.74 19.19
CA GLY A 43 -3.80 -9.62 18.22
C GLY A 43 -4.25 -9.38 16.78
N THR A 44 -3.41 -9.83 15.84
CA THR A 44 -3.58 -9.58 14.40
C THR A 44 -4.90 -10.09 13.84
N GLU A 45 -5.29 -11.33 14.13
CA GLU A 45 -6.49 -11.94 13.55
C GLU A 45 -7.77 -11.13 13.87
N LYS A 46 -7.96 -10.77 15.15
CA LYS A 46 -9.09 -9.95 15.58
C LYS A 46 -9.00 -8.54 15.00
N ALA A 47 -7.81 -7.95 14.93
CA ALA A 47 -7.62 -6.63 14.35
C ALA A 47 -8.01 -6.56 12.89
N MET A 48 -7.73 -7.60 12.10
CA MET A 48 -8.12 -7.67 10.68
C MET A 48 -9.64 -7.76 10.51
N THR A 49 -10.31 -8.52 11.38
CA THR A 49 -11.79 -8.57 11.40
C THR A 49 -12.40 -7.21 11.75
N ILE A 50 -11.85 -6.54 12.77
CA ILE A 50 -12.31 -5.20 13.21
C ILE A 50 -12.04 -4.15 12.13
N LEU A 51 -10.87 -4.20 11.49
CA LEU A 51 -10.50 -3.32 10.39
C LEU A 51 -11.56 -3.35 9.28
N SER A 52 -11.94 -4.55 8.85
CA SER A 52 -12.95 -4.74 7.80
C SER A 52 -14.30 -4.05 8.10
N ALA A 53 -14.71 -4.06 9.37
CA ALA A 53 -15.92 -3.38 9.83
C ALA A 53 -15.73 -1.85 9.95
N ALA A 54 -14.55 -1.40 10.36
CA ALA A 54 -14.26 0.00 10.65
C ALA A 54 -13.86 0.81 9.40
N SER A 55 -13.09 0.24 8.47
CA SER A 55 -12.45 0.95 7.35
C SER A 55 -13.46 1.64 6.45
N ARG A 56 -14.43 0.87 5.91
CA ARG A 56 -15.49 1.37 5.03
C ARG A 56 -16.34 2.45 5.70
N ARG A 57 -16.71 2.23 6.96
CA ARG A 57 -17.53 3.19 7.71
C ARG A 57 -16.75 4.47 8.02
N SER A 58 -15.48 4.36 8.41
CA SER A 58 -14.62 5.50 8.73
C SER A 58 -14.48 6.44 7.54
N VAL A 59 -14.10 5.90 6.37
CA VAL A 59 -13.94 6.68 5.13
C VAL A 59 -15.27 7.28 4.69
N GLY A 60 -16.36 6.50 4.69
CA GLY A 60 -17.68 6.97 4.30
C GLY A 60 -18.17 8.14 5.16
N VAL A 61 -18.02 8.07 6.49
CA VAL A 61 -18.43 9.17 7.40
C VAL A 61 -17.66 10.47 7.11
N GLN A 62 -16.36 10.38 6.80
CA GLN A 62 -15.55 11.56 6.46
C GLN A 62 -16.03 12.18 5.15
N ILE A 63 -16.22 11.37 4.11
CA ILE A 63 -16.68 11.83 2.79
C ILE A 63 -18.09 12.40 2.88
N ASP A 64 -19.03 11.75 3.57
CA ASP A 64 -20.40 12.23 3.74
C ASP A 64 -20.44 13.62 4.40
N ARG A 65 -19.63 13.83 5.45
CA ARG A 65 -19.58 15.11 6.18
C ARG A 65 -18.97 16.21 5.34
N ILE A 66 -17.84 15.93 4.68
CA ILE A 66 -17.16 16.90 3.82
C ILE A 66 -18.02 17.21 2.59
N GLY A 67 -18.69 16.22 2.02
CA GLY A 67 -19.62 16.38 0.89
C GLY A 67 -20.76 17.33 1.21
N LYS A 68 -21.43 17.14 2.36
CA LYS A 68 -22.46 18.07 2.84
C LYS A 68 -21.95 19.49 3.04
N LEU A 69 -20.73 19.64 3.57
CA LEU A 69 -20.14 20.96 3.82
C LEU A 69 -19.74 21.68 2.53
N LEU A 70 -19.14 20.95 1.58
CA LEU A 70 -18.62 21.51 0.32
C LEU A 70 -19.65 21.48 -0.83
N GLY A 71 -20.83 20.90 -0.61
CA GLY A 71 -21.94 20.92 -1.56
C GLY A 71 -21.83 19.91 -2.71
N PHE A 72 -21.09 18.81 -2.54
CA PHE A 72 -21.07 17.73 -3.53
C PHE A 72 -21.87 16.50 -3.04
N GLU A 73 -22.53 15.83 -3.98
CA GLU A 73 -23.32 14.64 -3.71
C GLU A 73 -22.42 13.44 -3.35
N VAL A 74 -22.87 12.64 -2.38
CA VAL A 74 -22.20 11.42 -1.94
C VAL A 74 -23.15 10.24 -2.14
N LYS A 75 -22.65 9.17 -2.75
CA LYS A 75 -23.39 7.94 -3.01
C LYS A 75 -22.55 6.74 -2.57
N ASP A 76 -23.13 5.90 -1.72
CA ASP A 76 -22.49 4.69 -1.15
C ASP A 76 -21.12 4.98 -0.49
N GLY A 77 -21.02 6.10 0.22
CA GLY A 77 -19.82 6.52 0.93
C GLY A 77 -18.70 7.09 0.04
N LEU A 78 -18.97 7.37 -1.24
CA LEU A 78 -18.02 7.94 -2.20
C LEU A 78 -18.62 9.17 -2.89
N PRO A 79 -17.81 10.15 -3.36
CA PRO A 79 -18.32 11.25 -4.17
C PRO A 79 -19.09 10.72 -5.38
N ALA A 80 -20.33 11.18 -5.58
CA ALA A 80 -21.23 10.67 -6.61
C ALA A 80 -20.62 10.78 -8.02
N ALA A 81 -19.78 11.79 -8.23
CA ALA A 81 -19.02 12.03 -9.45
C ALA A 81 -18.21 10.80 -9.89
N LEU A 82 -17.69 9.97 -8.97
CA LEU A 82 -16.90 8.80 -9.33
C LEU A 82 -17.73 7.72 -10.07
N TRP A 83 -19.02 7.61 -9.78
CA TRP A 83 -19.88 6.59 -10.39
C TRP A 83 -20.18 6.86 -11.86
N GLY A 84 -20.09 8.11 -12.30
CA GLY A 84 -20.35 8.53 -13.68
C GLY A 84 -19.09 8.60 -14.57
N LEU A 85 -17.90 8.37 -14.01
CA LEU A 85 -16.66 8.51 -14.77
C LEU A 85 -16.46 7.36 -15.78
N PRO A 86 -15.93 7.65 -16.98
CA PRO A 86 -15.43 6.62 -17.88
C PRO A 86 -14.40 5.71 -17.20
N ARG A 87 -14.39 4.43 -17.57
CA ARG A 87 -13.44 3.44 -17.03
C ARG A 87 -11.98 3.90 -17.12
N LYS A 88 -11.60 4.57 -18.21
CA LYS A 88 -10.24 5.11 -18.39
C LYS A 88 -9.89 6.11 -17.29
N ASP A 89 -10.80 7.01 -16.94
CA ASP A 89 -10.54 8.06 -15.96
C ASP A 89 -10.44 7.48 -14.54
N LEU A 90 -11.25 6.46 -14.23
CA LEU A 90 -11.10 5.69 -12.99
C LEU A 90 -9.72 5.00 -12.90
N LEU A 91 -9.23 4.43 -13.99
CA LEU A 91 -7.90 3.83 -14.06
C LEU A 91 -6.79 4.87 -13.89
N ASP A 92 -6.96 6.06 -14.48
CA ASP A 92 -6.00 7.17 -14.35
C ASP A 92 -5.98 7.73 -12.90
N ILE A 93 -7.14 7.80 -12.24
CA ILE A 93 -7.24 8.14 -10.81
C ILE A 93 -6.50 7.09 -9.97
N MET A 94 -6.75 5.80 -10.17
CA MET A 94 -6.06 4.72 -9.45
C MET A 94 -4.54 4.79 -9.65
N ARG A 95 -4.09 5.07 -10.88
CA ARG A 95 -2.67 5.27 -11.19
C ARG A 95 -2.09 6.47 -10.44
N SER A 96 -2.82 7.57 -10.38
CA SER A 96 -2.41 8.79 -9.66
C SER A 96 -2.30 8.55 -8.16
N LEU A 97 -3.24 7.80 -7.58
CA LEU A 97 -3.18 7.37 -6.17
C LEU A 97 -1.96 6.48 -5.91
N GLY A 98 -1.65 5.54 -6.80
CA GLY A 98 -0.43 4.72 -6.69
C GLY A 98 0.85 5.54 -6.77
N LEU A 99 0.89 6.57 -7.63
CA LEU A 99 2.04 7.49 -7.71
C LEU A 99 2.19 8.33 -6.43
N ASN A 100 1.08 8.81 -5.87
CA ASN A 100 1.09 9.57 -4.61
C ASN A 100 1.57 8.71 -3.45
N TRP A 101 1.11 7.45 -3.36
CA TRP A 101 1.60 6.50 -2.37
C TRP A 101 3.12 6.31 -2.48
N LEU A 102 3.63 6.05 -3.69
CA LEU A 102 5.07 5.83 -3.90
C LEU A 102 5.90 7.08 -3.57
N ALA A 103 5.39 8.27 -3.92
CA ALA A 103 6.05 9.52 -3.56
C ALA A 103 6.10 9.72 -2.04
N ASN A 104 5.00 9.44 -1.34
CA ASN A 104 4.93 9.54 0.11
C ASN A 104 5.88 8.55 0.81
N ASP A 105 5.95 7.31 0.31
CA ASP A 105 6.91 6.30 0.78
C ASP A 105 8.35 6.79 0.66
N GLY A 106 8.70 7.36 -0.50
CA GLY A 106 10.00 8.00 -0.74
C GLY A 106 10.29 9.18 0.20
N VAL A 107 9.30 10.03 0.48
CA VAL A 107 9.45 11.17 1.41
C VAL A 107 9.78 10.69 2.83
N TRP A 108 9.09 9.66 3.33
CA TRP A 108 9.39 9.06 4.63
C TRP A 108 10.76 8.39 4.65
N PHE A 109 11.08 7.62 3.61
CA PHE A 109 12.38 6.96 3.49
C PHE A 109 13.53 7.98 3.58
N GLN A 110 13.44 9.05 2.77
CA GLN A 110 14.44 10.12 2.74
C GLN A 110 14.51 10.88 4.07
N ALA A 111 13.37 11.15 4.71
CA ALA A 111 13.37 11.80 6.02
C ALA A 111 14.16 10.99 7.06
N VAL A 112 13.98 9.66 7.11
CA VAL A 112 14.75 8.81 8.01
C VAL A 112 16.22 8.74 7.57
N GLU A 113 16.48 8.57 6.28
CA GLU A 113 17.84 8.49 5.74
C GLU A 113 18.65 9.75 6.06
N PHE A 114 18.09 10.94 5.87
CA PHE A 114 18.80 12.20 6.13
C PHE A 114 19.07 12.46 7.61
N ASN A 115 18.28 11.89 8.52
CA ASN A 115 18.45 12.11 9.97
C ASN A 115 19.20 10.97 10.67
N HIS A 116 19.11 9.74 10.15
CA HIS A 116 19.58 8.53 10.84
C HIS A 116 20.36 7.56 9.93
N GLY A 117 20.48 7.85 8.64
CA GLY A 117 21.23 7.07 7.67
C GLY A 117 20.45 5.91 7.02
N MET A 118 21.07 5.32 6.01
CA MET A 118 20.47 4.30 5.14
C MET A 118 20.00 3.05 5.89
N ASN A 119 20.76 2.58 6.89
CA ASN A 119 20.42 1.36 7.62
C ASN A 119 19.08 1.49 8.36
N ASP A 120 18.87 2.62 9.04
CA ASP A 120 17.63 2.89 9.76
C ASP A 120 16.47 3.11 8.78
N ALA A 121 16.70 3.81 7.66
CA ALA A 121 15.69 3.97 6.62
C ALA A 121 15.21 2.63 6.04
N LYS A 122 16.15 1.72 5.73
CA LYS A 122 15.83 0.36 5.25
C LYS A 122 15.10 -0.45 6.32
N ARG A 123 15.56 -0.43 7.58
CA ARG A 123 14.89 -1.16 8.67
C ARG A 123 13.46 -0.67 8.89
N CYS A 124 13.24 0.64 8.87
CA CYS A 124 11.91 1.23 8.99
C CYS A 124 11.02 0.87 7.77
N ASN A 125 11.56 0.94 6.55
CA ASN A 125 10.87 0.53 5.34
C ASN A 125 10.42 -0.94 5.39
N ASP A 126 11.34 -1.85 5.70
CA ASP A 126 11.06 -3.29 5.74
C ASP A 126 10.01 -3.60 6.83
N SER A 127 10.11 -2.92 7.97
CA SER A 127 9.12 -3.01 9.05
C SER A 127 7.77 -2.43 8.64
N CYS A 128 7.72 -1.38 7.82
CA CYS A 128 6.49 -0.83 7.27
C CYS A 128 5.80 -1.85 6.35
N TRP A 129 6.56 -2.50 5.46
CA TRP A 129 6.06 -3.57 4.58
C TRP A 129 5.53 -4.78 5.36
N ALA A 130 6.15 -5.11 6.50
CA ALA A 130 5.65 -6.15 7.40
C ALA A 130 4.24 -5.85 7.94
N GLN A 131 3.87 -4.57 8.06
CA GLN A 131 2.54 -4.17 8.50
C GLN A 131 1.57 -3.96 7.35
N LEU A 132 2.03 -3.34 6.26
CA LEU A 132 1.20 -2.99 5.12
C LEU A 132 0.78 -4.22 4.31
N SER A 133 1.67 -5.21 4.13
CA SER A 133 1.40 -6.34 3.24
C SER A 133 0.23 -7.21 3.72
N PRO A 134 0.15 -7.60 5.01
CA PRO A 134 -1.04 -8.28 5.52
C PRO A 134 -2.30 -7.41 5.44
N PHE A 135 -2.19 -6.13 5.82
CA PHE A 135 -3.30 -5.16 5.77
C PHE A 135 -3.91 -5.08 4.36
N GLU A 136 -3.05 -4.88 3.36
CA GLU A 136 -3.45 -4.75 1.96
C GLU A 136 -4.05 -6.07 1.45
N ALA A 137 -3.48 -7.21 1.81
CA ALA A 137 -4.02 -8.52 1.46
C ALA A 137 -5.45 -8.70 2.01
N ALA A 138 -5.72 -8.31 3.26
CA ALA A 138 -7.06 -8.43 3.85
C ALA A 138 -8.10 -7.54 3.16
N GLU A 139 -7.77 -6.27 2.89
CA GLU A 139 -8.66 -5.35 2.17
C GLU A 139 -8.94 -5.85 0.75
N ILE A 140 -7.92 -6.37 0.04
CA ILE A 140 -8.07 -6.97 -1.29
C ILE A 140 -8.92 -8.24 -1.23
N ARG A 141 -8.69 -9.14 -0.27
CA ARG A 141 -9.51 -10.36 -0.09
C ARG A 141 -10.98 -10.00 0.10
N GLN A 142 -11.27 -9.00 0.93
CA GLN A 142 -12.63 -8.54 1.16
C GLN A 142 -13.24 -7.89 -0.09
N PHE A 143 -12.46 -7.11 -0.84
CA PHE A 143 -12.92 -6.49 -2.09
C PHE A 143 -13.25 -7.53 -3.16
N LEU A 144 -12.44 -8.59 -3.25
CA LEU A 144 -12.56 -9.67 -4.22
C LEU A 144 -13.48 -10.82 -3.78
N ASP A 145 -13.98 -10.78 -2.53
CA ASP A 145 -14.74 -11.87 -1.91
C ASP A 145 -14.02 -13.23 -2.00
N LEU A 146 -12.71 -13.24 -1.71
CA LEU A 146 -11.91 -14.45 -1.77
C LEU A 146 -12.22 -15.38 -0.57
N SER A 147 -12.31 -16.68 -0.85
CA SER A 147 -12.41 -17.71 0.19
C SER A 147 -11.23 -17.66 1.18
N ASP A 148 -11.32 -18.42 2.28
CA ASP A 148 -10.26 -18.49 3.30
C ASP A 148 -8.95 -19.09 2.80
N ARG A 149 -9.02 -19.92 1.76
CA ARG A 149 -7.88 -20.63 1.18
C ARG A 149 -7.96 -20.64 -0.35
N PRO A 150 -7.81 -19.47 -1.00
CA PRO A 150 -8.08 -19.31 -2.42
C PRO A 150 -6.92 -19.82 -3.31
N GLY A 151 -5.83 -20.31 -2.71
CA GLY A 151 -4.69 -20.89 -3.42
C GLY A 151 -3.98 -19.90 -4.36
N LEU A 152 -3.23 -20.46 -5.32
CA LEU A 152 -2.45 -19.65 -6.26
C LEU A 152 -3.32 -18.81 -7.19
N ALA A 153 -4.51 -19.30 -7.56
CA ALA A 153 -5.44 -18.53 -8.39
C ALA A 153 -5.87 -17.22 -7.68
N GLY A 154 -6.24 -17.33 -6.39
CA GLY A 154 -6.53 -16.16 -5.56
C GLY A 154 -5.34 -15.22 -5.42
N LEU A 155 -4.13 -15.75 -5.22
CA LEU A 155 -2.92 -14.93 -5.14
C LEU A 155 -2.63 -14.18 -6.44
N LYS A 156 -2.73 -14.84 -7.60
CA LYS A 156 -2.55 -14.19 -8.91
C LYS A 156 -3.54 -13.05 -9.09
N GLN A 157 -4.80 -13.25 -8.71
CA GLN A 157 -5.79 -12.18 -8.75
C GLN A 157 -5.40 -11.06 -7.80
N ALA A 158 -5.14 -11.36 -6.52
CA ALA A 158 -4.83 -10.36 -5.49
C ALA A 158 -3.60 -9.50 -5.82
N LEU A 159 -2.54 -10.07 -6.40
CA LEU A 159 -1.35 -9.33 -6.83
C LEU A 159 -1.69 -8.18 -7.81
N ASN A 160 -2.71 -8.34 -8.65
CA ASN A 160 -3.16 -7.31 -9.60
C ASN A 160 -3.92 -6.15 -8.94
N TYR A 161 -4.35 -6.28 -7.69
CA TYR A 161 -5.12 -5.29 -6.93
C TYR A 161 -4.27 -4.50 -5.95
N ARG A 162 -2.99 -4.86 -5.79
CA ARG A 162 -2.05 -4.12 -4.94
C ARG A 162 -1.81 -2.71 -5.46
N ILE A 163 -1.54 -1.77 -4.56
CA ILE A 163 -1.42 -0.34 -4.89
C ILE A 163 -0.29 -0.07 -5.91
N TYR A 164 0.85 -0.76 -5.77
CA TYR A 164 1.96 -0.58 -6.71
C TYR A 164 1.70 -1.19 -8.08
N SER A 165 0.69 -2.07 -8.25
CA SER A 165 0.33 -2.64 -9.56
C SER A 165 -0.07 -1.57 -10.55
N ARG A 166 -0.46 -0.38 -10.08
CA ARG A 166 -0.85 0.75 -10.92
C ARG A 166 0.34 1.58 -11.43
N VAL A 167 1.53 1.42 -10.84
CA VAL A 167 2.73 2.20 -11.20
C VAL A 167 3.85 1.35 -11.81
N ASN A 168 3.71 0.03 -11.76
CA ASN A 168 4.68 -0.94 -12.24
C ASN A 168 4.10 -1.84 -13.33
N THR A 169 4.95 -2.46 -14.15
CA THR A 169 4.56 -3.48 -15.12
C THR A 169 4.99 -4.86 -14.62
N GLN A 170 4.08 -5.83 -14.66
CA GLN A 170 4.25 -7.14 -14.05
C GLN A 170 3.80 -8.25 -14.99
N SER A 171 4.38 -9.43 -14.83
CA SER A 171 3.98 -10.65 -15.52
C SER A 171 4.00 -11.84 -14.59
N ILE A 172 3.25 -12.88 -14.98
CA ILE A 172 3.16 -14.15 -14.28
C ILE A 172 3.59 -15.24 -15.26
N VAL A 173 4.51 -16.09 -14.84
CA VAL A 173 4.96 -17.26 -15.59
C VAL A 173 4.60 -18.49 -14.79
N ASP A 174 3.69 -19.29 -15.31
CA ASP A 174 3.31 -20.56 -14.70
C ASP A 174 4.44 -21.60 -14.84
N GLU A 175 4.77 -22.25 -13.72
CA GLU A 175 5.78 -23.32 -13.67
C GLU A 175 5.12 -24.71 -13.47
N GLY A 176 3.80 -24.76 -13.35
CA GLY A 176 3.02 -25.98 -13.13
C GLY A 176 1.71 -25.70 -12.38
N PRO A 177 1.03 -26.74 -11.87
CA PRO A 177 -0.18 -26.57 -11.07
C PRO A 177 0.10 -25.95 -9.69
N ASP A 178 1.29 -26.18 -9.14
CA ASP A 178 1.60 -25.88 -7.74
C ASP A 178 2.56 -24.70 -7.55
N SER A 179 3.00 -24.05 -8.64
CA SER A 179 3.85 -22.85 -8.55
C SER A 179 3.76 -21.93 -9.76
N PHE A 180 4.07 -20.65 -9.51
CA PHE A 180 4.31 -19.66 -10.56
C PHE A 180 5.38 -18.66 -10.13
N VAL A 181 6.01 -18.01 -11.12
CA VAL A 181 6.94 -16.90 -10.92
C VAL A 181 6.26 -15.58 -11.29
N PHE A 182 6.19 -14.69 -10.33
CA PHE A 182 5.80 -13.30 -10.52
C PHE A 182 7.02 -12.44 -10.83
N ARG A 183 6.98 -11.68 -11.93
CA ARG A 183 8.09 -10.84 -12.38
C ARG A 183 7.69 -9.38 -12.36
N MET A 184 8.57 -8.55 -11.82
CA MET A 184 8.48 -7.10 -11.87
C MET A 184 9.24 -6.60 -13.11
N ASN A 185 8.58 -6.60 -14.26
CA ASN A 185 9.18 -6.19 -15.54
C ASN A 185 9.66 -4.74 -15.51
N VAL A 186 8.82 -3.84 -14.97
CA VAL A 186 9.18 -2.43 -14.78
C VAL A 186 8.86 -2.03 -13.35
N CYS A 187 9.89 -1.74 -12.57
CA CYS A 187 9.76 -1.12 -11.25
C CYS A 187 9.99 0.38 -11.39
N ARG A 188 9.02 1.22 -11.00
CA ARG A 188 9.10 2.68 -11.11
C ARG A 188 10.31 3.26 -10.37
N VAL A 189 10.67 2.67 -9.22
CA VAL A 189 11.85 3.07 -8.43
C VAL A 189 13.13 2.77 -9.20
N GLN A 190 13.33 1.51 -9.61
CA GLN A 190 14.55 1.12 -10.34
C GLN A 190 14.67 1.83 -11.68
N ALA A 191 13.59 1.91 -12.45
CA ALA A 191 13.57 2.67 -13.70
C ALA A 191 13.93 4.15 -13.50
N THR A 192 13.58 4.74 -12.35
CA THR A 192 13.98 6.12 -12.03
C THR A 192 15.45 6.24 -11.66
N ARG A 193 16.01 5.24 -10.98
CA ARG A 193 17.44 5.17 -10.66
C ARG A 193 18.29 4.96 -11.91
N LEU A 194 17.90 4.03 -12.78
CA LEU A 194 18.53 3.79 -14.06
C LEU A 194 18.57 5.06 -14.93
N ARG A 195 17.45 5.80 -15.04
CA ARG A 195 17.42 7.10 -15.75
C ARG A 195 18.36 8.16 -15.15
N LYS A 196 18.68 8.05 -13.86
CA LYS A 196 19.61 8.94 -13.16
C LYS A 196 21.05 8.42 -13.17
N GLY A 197 21.33 7.30 -13.83
CA GLY A 197 22.66 6.66 -13.80
C GLY A 197 23.05 6.15 -12.41
N LEU A 198 22.08 5.83 -11.57
CA LEU A 198 22.30 5.26 -10.24
C LEU A 198 22.14 3.74 -10.31
N ASP A 199 22.97 3.03 -9.53
CA ASP A 199 22.84 1.58 -9.33
C ASP A 199 21.46 1.21 -8.82
N ASP A 200 21.03 -0.03 -9.07
CA ASP A 200 19.77 -0.53 -8.55
C ASP A 200 19.70 -0.44 -7.03
N TYR A 201 18.54 -0.03 -6.54
CA TYR A 201 18.30 0.03 -5.10
C TYR A 201 18.21 -1.39 -4.54
N PRO A 202 18.96 -1.74 -3.47
CA PRO A 202 18.98 -3.10 -2.94
C PRO A 202 17.70 -3.44 -2.15
N CYS A 203 16.58 -3.69 -2.83
CA CYS A 203 15.25 -3.91 -2.24
C CYS A 203 14.94 -5.36 -1.83
N LYS A 204 15.87 -6.31 -1.97
CA LYS A 204 15.63 -7.72 -1.64
C LYS A 204 15.09 -7.95 -0.22
N SER A 205 15.61 -7.24 0.79
CA SER A 205 15.15 -7.38 2.18
C SER A 205 13.68 -7.00 2.35
N ALA A 206 13.28 -5.85 1.79
CA ALA A 206 11.90 -5.40 1.75
C ALA A 206 11.01 -6.40 1.01
N GLY A 207 11.44 -6.85 -0.18
CA GLY A 207 10.69 -7.80 -0.99
C GLY A 207 10.46 -9.14 -0.29
N LEU A 208 11.46 -9.66 0.44
CA LEU A 208 11.32 -10.90 1.20
C LEU A 208 10.22 -10.79 2.24
N VAL A 209 10.16 -9.67 2.95
CA VAL A 209 9.08 -9.39 3.93
C VAL A 209 7.75 -9.22 3.20
N GLU A 210 7.71 -8.34 2.21
CA GLU A 210 6.52 -7.94 1.48
C GLU A 210 5.80 -9.12 0.84
N TYR A 211 6.48 -9.86 -0.03
CA TYR A 211 5.86 -10.94 -0.81
C TYR A 211 5.56 -12.16 0.05
N THR A 212 6.36 -12.44 1.07
CA THR A 212 6.07 -13.54 2.01
C THR A 212 4.82 -13.24 2.83
N TYR A 213 4.74 -12.05 3.40
CA TYR A 213 3.62 -11.70 4.28
C TYR A 213 2.34 -11.47 3.50
N PHE A 214 2.42 -10.87 2.30
CA PHE A 214 1.27 -10.73 1.41
C PHE A 214 0.74 -12.11 1.01
N ALA A 215 1.58 -12.99 0.44
CA ALA A 215 1.13 -14.29 -0.05
C ALA A 215 0.58 -15.18 1.06
N GLY A 216 1.25 -15.24 2.22
CA GLY A 216 0.76 -15.98 3.38
C GLY A 216 -0.56 -15.44 3.96
N SER A 217 -0.81 -14.13 3.81
CA SER A 217 -2.09 -13.52 4.20
C SER A 217 -3.21 -13.78 3.20
N ILE A 218 -2.88 -14.11 1.94
CA ILE A 218 -3.84 -14.58 0.95
C ILE A 218 -4.19 -16.05 1.20
N ASP A 219 -3.18 -16.90 1.37
CA ASP A 219 -3.35 -18.31 1.73
C ASP A 219 -2.13 -18.78 2.55
N PRO A 220 -2.30 -19.24 3.80
CA PRO A 220 -1.19 -19.58 4.69
C PRO A 220 -0.36 -20.79 4.21
N ARG A 221 -0.84 -21.53 3.20
CA ARG A 221 -0.14 -22.67 2.60
C ARG A 221 0.87 -22.26 1.53
N ILE A 222 0.86 -20.99 1.11
CA ILE A 222 1.76 -20.49 0.08
C ILE A 222 3.12 -20.16 0.70
N THR A 223 4.18 -20.71 0.09
CA THR A 223 5.56 -20.33 0.40
C THR A 223 6.13 -19.44 -0.70
N THR A 224 6.91 -18.45 -0.31
CA THR A 224 7.54 -17.47 -1.21
C THR A 224 9.04 -17.68 -1.25
N GLU A 225 9.62 -17.64 -2.45
CA GLU A 225 11.06 -17.71 -2.69
C GLU A 225 11.49 -16.52 -3.57
N CYS A 226 12.59 -15.86 -3.21
CA CYS A 226 13.22 -14.84 -4.05
C CYS A 226 14.02 -15.54 -5.16
N VAL A 227 13.58 -15.42 -6.41
CA VAL A 227 14.35 -15.91 -7.57
C VAL A 227 15.54 -14.99 -7.84
N SER A 228 15.28 -13.68 -7.86
CA SER A 228 16.30 -12.64 -7.87
C SER A 228 15.65 -11.29 -7.55
N CYS A 229 16.38 -10.45 -6.81
CA CYS A 229 16.01 -9.08 -6.52
C CYS A 229 17.28 -8.30 -6.15
N PRO A 230 17.46 -7.05 -6.63
CA PRO A 230 18.59 -6.22 -6.26
C PRO A 230 18.90 -6.25 -4.76
N PRO A 231 20.17 -6.47 -4.37
CA PRO A 231 21.37 -6.34 -5.20
C PRO A 231 21.77 -7.61 -5.98
N ASP A 232 20.96 -8.67 -5.97
CA ASP A 232 21.24 -9.84 -6.81
C ASP A 232 21.24 -9.45 -8.30
N ALA A 233 22.04 -10.15 -9.09
CA ALA A 233 21.99 -10.02 -10.54
C ALA A 233 20.62 -10.45 -11.08
N HIS A 234 20.10 -9.70 -12.03
CA HIS A 234 18.86 -9.99 -12.76
C HIS A 234 19.08 -9.72 -14.25
N PRO A 235 18.27 -10.31 -15.14
CA PRO A 235 18.37 -10.05 -16.57
C PRO A 235 17.69 -8.71 -16.92
N GLU A 236 17.75 -8.30 -18.18
CA GLU A 236 17.25 -6.99 -18.61
C GLU A 236 15.72 -6.89 -18.61
N GLU A 237 15.00 -8.01 -18.70
CA GLU A 237 13.54 -8.03 -18.91
C GLU A 237 12.72 -7.81 -17.62
N TRP A 238 13.35 -7.87 -16.45
CA TRP A 238 12.72 -7.66 -15.15
C TRP A 238 13.73 -7.33 -14.06
N PHE A 239 13.29 -6.57 -13.06
CA PHE A 239 14.12 -6.17 -11.91
C PHE A 239 14.07 -7.17 -10.76
N CYS A 240 12.92 -7.77 -10.49
CA CYS A 240 12.83 -8.83 -9.49
C CYS A 240 11.82 -9.90 -9.87
N ALA A 241 12.04 -11.10 -9.35
CA ALA A 241 11.21 -12.26 -9.58
C ALA A 241 11.01 -13.06 -8.29
N TRP A 242 9.77 -13.49 -8.06
CA TRP A 242 9.34 -14.15 -6.84
C TRP A 242 8.55 -15.41 -7.21
N ARG A 243 8.98 -16.55 -6.71
CA ARG A 243 8.28 -17.82 -6.88
C ARG A 243 7.33 -18.03 -5.72
N PHE A 244 6.08 -18.31 -6.05
CA PHE A 244 5.08 -18.74 -5.09
C PHE A 244 4.77 -20.20 -5.32
N THR A 245 4.77 -20.99 -4.26
CA THR A 245 4.47 -22.43 -4.31
C THR A 245 3.38 -22.74 -3.30
N LEU A 246 2.34 -23.46 -3.71
CA LEU A 246 1.31 -23.96 -2.81
C LEU A 246 1.75 -25.31 -2.26
N ARG A 247 1.80 -25.46 -0.94
CA ARG A 247 2.09 -26.75 -0.32
C ARG A 247 0.80 -27.37 0.21
N GLU A 248 0.60 -28.66 -0.05
CA GLU A 248 -0.41 -29.42 0.68
C GLU A 248 -0.07 -29.38 2.18
N THR A 249 -1.08 -29.14 3.00
CA THR A 249 -0.90 -29.17 4.45
C THR A 249 -0.75 -30.65 4.83
N LYS A 250 0.41 -31.04 5.35
CA LYS A 250 0.56 -32.35 6.01
C LYS A 250 -0.31 -32.41 7.25
#